data_AF-A0CUV2-F1
#
_entry.id   AF-A0CUV2-F1
#
_cell.length_a   1.000
_cell.length_b   1.000
_cell.length_c   1.000
_cell.angle_alpha   90.00
_cell.angle_beta   90.00
_cell.angle_gamma   90.00
#
_symmetry.space_group_name_H-M   'P 1'
#
loop_
_entity.id
_entity.type
_entity.pdbx_description
1 polymer ?
#
loop_
_entity_poly.entity_id
_entity_poly.type
_entity_poly.pdbx_seq_one_letter_code
_entity_poly.pdbx_strand_id
1 'polypeptide(L)'
;MKSQQLQKDLEAFQKQLKQALPTIINRVTKDIGQMLYFEKLFKDLKPNSVQELYFQSLLRLDPHIARQQPQLDEPIQNINELIHLYFEQQAEKLQEMVLLEKELKMMRELEELQVSQESTQIQNSLIELEQSKGMDVEKQNMEEVCNTIKRKYWRQAQSPSCDQCFCGNQLHYKQIVKCQLCEKHFHINCLDKSYDERYVKHFTCPRCTLYHMDQFCEVISVIIEPFSFKKTGLTSTKTVKFKSDTNMIDVRCIRMDCPLSAEEITWPDLGELHINNKKVAEFIPLAQQSCQHKRKDEKLIFSIPQNEECSLMMKETIPGMEQKRKYRIQGEQLHYVAGYKTKQYSGKQLIEKIITSSENWMSVEQAQDFIILQMNYISSTGIKQIKQTISLLCCLCSTLMVTPVRGIYCNHIQCFSLENYLLMLEMSNPRKWRCPICKAKLFKLQIDALQYTILQTIRQYNLQEKYSEISFDHMGNILDDLIQKFIDFNNLPEHAKTSRNRILQLETLSNQRREFDNEMEESEQLNNRPLNPNSIVIIYYQIIMLILILIPFTFSLSSDCQYAEAIIQMFVWNQYMHNLKTSDVSIKTQQMH
;
A
#
# COMPACT_ATOMS: atom_id res chain seq x y z
N MET A 1 -6.37 -26.51 27.82
CA MET A 1 -7.82 -26.50 27.51
C MET A 1 -8.17 -25.69 26.25
N LYS A 2 -7.94 -24.37 26.20
CA LYS A 2 -8.23 -23.53 25.01
C LYS A 2 -7.61 -24.07 23.70
N SER A 3 -6.35 -24.53 23.74
CA SER A 3 -5.69 -25.15 22.56
C SER A 3 -6.33 -26.45 22.08
N GLN A 4 -6.86 -27.28 22.99
CA GLN A 4 -7.54 -28.52 22.61
C GLN A 4 -8.94 -28.24 22.06
N GLN A 5 -9.60 -27.19 22.54
CA GLN A 5 -10.89 -26.72 22.01
C GLN A 5 -10.74 -26.21 20.58
N LEU A 6 -9.75 -25.33 20.32
CA LEU A 6 -9.46 -24.83 18.98
C LEU A 6 -9.19 -25.98 17.98
N GLN A 7 -8.46 -27.01 18.40
CA GLN A 7 -8.15 -28.15 17.55
C GLN A 7 -9.39 -29.00 17.21
N LYS A 8 -10.30 -29.21 18.18
CA LYS A 8 -11.59 -29.87 17.94
C LYS A 8 -12.50 -29.07 17.02
N ASP A 9 -12.53 -27.74 17.18
CA ASP A 9 -13.35 -26.86 16.35
C ASP A 9 -12.82 -26.79 14.91
N LEU A 10 -11.49 -26.82 14.74
CA LEU A 10 -10.83 -26.96 13.44
C LEU A 10 -11.18 -28.27 12.75
N GLU A 11 -11.09 -29.40 13.46
CA GLU A 11 -11.43 -30.73 12.93
C GLU A 11 -12.92 -30.83 12.55
N ALA A 12 -13.81 -30.26 13.36
CA ALA A 12 -15.25 -30.21 13.08
C ALA A 12 -15.55 -29.37 11.82
N PHE A 13 -14.92 -28.20 11.69
CA PHE A 13 -15.08 -27.33 10.53
C PHE A 13 -14.53 -27.97 9.25
N GLN A 14 -13.38 -28.63 9.32
CA GLN A 14 -12.82 -29.40 8.20
C GLN A 14 -13.75 -30.52 7.73
N LYS A 15 -14.43 -31.19 8.66
CA LYS A 15 -15.40 -32.24 8.34
C LYS A 15 -16.63 -31.66 7.63
N GLN A 16 -17.11 -30.49 8.06
CA GLN A 16 -18.22 -29.78 7.43
C GLN A 16 -17.86 -29.32 6.01
N LEU A 17 -16.66 -28.76 5.81
CA LEU A 17 -16.16 -28.34 4.50
C LEU A 17 -16.05 -29.50 3.50
N LYS A 18 -15.52 -30.66 3.94
CA LYS A 18 -15.41 -31.85 3.10
C LYS A 18 -16.76 -32.41 2.63
N GLN A 19 -17.84 -32.13 3.36
CA GLN A 19 -19.20 -32.54 3.01
C GLN A 19 -19.94 -31.49 2.15
N ALA A 20 -19.71 -30.20 2.43
CA ALA A 20 -20.38 -29.09 1.74
C ALA A 20 -19.89 -28.89 0.30
N LEU A 21 -18.57 -28.91 0.07
CA LEU A 21 -17.98 -28.57 -1.24
C LEU A 21 -18.45 -29.50 -2.39
N PRO A 22 -18.46 -30.84 -2.22
CA PRO A 22 -18.99 -31.75 -3.24
C PRO A 22 -20.50 -31.56 -3.48
N THR A 23 -21.25 -31.16 -2.45
CA THR A 23 -22.70 -30.92 -2.55
C THR A 23 -23.01 -29.64 -3.33
N ILE A 24 -22.21 -28.57 -3.14
CA ILE A 24 -22.30 -27.33 -3.92
C ILE A 24 -21.97 -27.59 -5.39
N ILE A 25 -20.91 -28.35 -5.66
CA ILE A 25 -20.50 -28.72 -7.03
C ILE A 25 -21.58 -29.60 -7.69
N ASN A 26 -22.16 -30.56 -6.97
CA ASN A 26 -23.23 -31.42 -7.49
C ASN A 26 -24.52 -30.67 -7.82
N ARG A 27 -24.82 -29.57 -7.11
CA ARG A 27 -25.97 -28.72 -7.43
C ARG A 27 -25.81 -27.99 -8.76
N VAL A 28 -24.59 -27.62 -9.15
CA VAL A 28 -24.33 -26.83 -10.37
C VAL A 28 -23.93 -27.70 -11.57
N THR A 29 -23.26 -28.83 -11.34
CA THR A 29 -22.70 -29.67 -12.42
C THR A 29 -23.59 -30.85 -12.85
N LYS A 30 -24.75 -31.03 -12.20
CA LYS A 30 -25.66 -32.18 -12.43
C LYS A 30 -26.09 -32.34 -13.89
N ASP A 31 -26.19 -31.22 -14.62
CA ASP A 31 -26.67 -31.17 -16.01
C ASP A 31 -25.53 -31.16 -17.05
N ILE A 32 -24.26 -31.10 -16.63
CA ILE A 32 -23.10 -30.81 -17.52
C ILE A 32 -22.26 -32.08 -17.82
N GLY A 33 -22.52 -33.21 -17.15
CA GLY A 33 -21.89 -34.50 -17.48
C GLY A 33 -20.37 -34.61 -17.21
N GLN A 34 -19.75 -33.64 -16.52
CA GLN A 34 -18.31 -33.59 -16.24
C GLN A 34 -17.94 -33.69 -14.74
N MET A 35 -18.75 -34.38 -13.94
CA MET A 35 -18.55 -34.56 -12.49
C MET A 35 -17.13 -35.01 -12.10
N LEU A 36 -16.57 -35.98 -12.83
CA LEU A 36 -15.27 -36.59 -12.54
C LEU A 36 -14.07 -35.63 -12.69
N TYR A 37 -14.22 -34.53 -13.44
CA TYR A 37 -13.16 -33.54 -13.64
C TYR A 37 -13.04 -32.60 -12.44
N PHE A 38 -14.16 -32.10 -11.91
CA PHE A 38 -14.17 -31.20 -10.75
C PHE A 38 -13.88 -31.94 -9.43
N GLU A 39 -14.30 -33.19 -9.28
CA GLU A 39 -13.95 -34.00 -8.08
C GLU A 39 -12.44 -34.23 -7.91
N LYS A 40 -11.67 -34.24 -9.02
CA LYS A 40 -10.22 -34.45 -8.99
C LYS A 40 -9.44 -33.23 -8.48
N LEU A 41 -9.95 -32.01 -8.67
CA LEU A 41 -9.31 -30.76 -8.24
C LEU A 41 -9.26 -30.60 -6.72
N PHE A 42 -10.12 -31.29 -5.98
CA PHE A 42 -10.30 -31.09 -4.53
C PHE A 42 -9.96 -32.33 -3.68
N LYS A 43 -9.54 -33.45 -4.28
CA LYS A 43 -9.29 -34.72 -3.57
C LYS A 43 -8.04 -34.73 -2.66
N ASP A 44 -7.12 -33.77 -2.83
CA ASP A 44 -5.82 -33.76 -2.13
C ASP A 44 -5.67 -32.71 -1.02
N LEU A 45 -6.77 -32.16 -0.49
CA LEU A 45 -6.71 -31.06 0.48
C LEU A 45 -6.77 -31.55 1.95
N LYS A 46 -5.65 -31.38 2.67
CA LYS A 46 -5.55 -31.49 4.13
C LYS A 46 -4.91 -30.20 4.70
N PRO A 47 -5.69 -29.15 5.02
CA PRO A 47 -5.15 -27.96 5.66
C PRO A 47 -4.76 -28.24 7.11
N ASN A 48 -3.61 -27.74 7.57
CA ASN A 48 -3.10 -27.96 8.93
C ASN A 48 -3.24 -26.73 9.83
N SER A 49 -3.81 -25.61 9.34
CA SER A 49 -4.02 -24.37 10.11
C SER A 49 -5.29 -23.59 9.71
N VAL A 50 -5.75 -22.69 10.58
CA VAL A 50 -6.92 -21.80 10.34
C VAL A 50 -6.63 -20.83 9.17
N GLN A 51 -5.39 -20.35 9.05
CA GLN A 51 -4.95 -19.51 7.94
C GLN A 51 -5.04 -20.25 6.60
N GLU A 52 -4.67 -21.53 6.57
CA GLU A 52 -4.76 -22.35 5.36
C GLU A 52 -6.22 -22.65 4.97
N LEU A 53 -7.12 -22.82 5.95
CA LEU A 53 -8.57 -22.88 5.73
C LEU A 53 -9.14 -21.60 5.13
N TYR A 54 -8.69 -20.42 5.60
CA TYR A 54 -9.06 -19.12 5.04
C TYR A 54 -8.45 -18.85 3.65
N PHE A 55 -7.24 -19.32 3.38
CA PHE A 55 -6.69 -19.26 2.02
C PHE A 55 -7.43 -20.19 1.05
N GLN A 56 -7.92 -21.33 1.55
CA GLN A 56 -8.71 -22.27 0.77
C GLN A 56 -10.15 -21.78 0.53
N SER A 57 -10.72 -20.97 1.41
CA SER A 57 -12.00 -20.30 1.15
C SER A 57 -11.95 -19.29 0.00
N LEU A 58 -10.74 -18.87 -0.37
CA LEU A 58 -10.46 -17.96 -1.48
C LEU A 58 -10.11 -18.69 -2.79
N LEU A 59 -10.08 -20.04 -2.80
CA LEU A 59 -9.88 -20.84 -4.01
C LEU A 59 -11.08 -20.65 -4.96
N ARG A 60 -10.96 -19.67 -5.85
CA ARG A 60 -11.81 -19.56 -7.03
C ARG A 60 -11.34 -20.58 -8.05
N LEU A 61 -12.27 -21.31 -8.68
CA LEU A 61 -11.96 -22.11 -9.86
C LEU A 61 -11.27 -21.21 -10.91
N ASP A 62 -10.13 -21.67 -11.42
CA ASP A 62 -9.21 -20.84 -12.21
C ASP A 62 -9.91 -20.26 -13.46
N PRO A 63 -9.96 -18.93 -13.63
CA PRO A 63 -10.54 -18.30 -14.81
C PRO A 63 -9.84 -18.70 -16.13
N HIS A 64 -8.67 -19.35 -16.08
CA HIS A 64 -8.05 -19.94 -17.27
C HIS A 64 -8.83 -21.13 -17.87
N ILE A 65 -9.65 -21.85 -17.08
CA ILE A 65 -10.48 -22.97 -17.56
C ILE A 65 -11.63 -22.45 -18.43
N ALA A 66 -12.30 -21.37 -18.00
CA ALA A 66 -13.33 -20.68 -18.79
C ALA A 66 -12.81 -20.15 -20.13
N ARG A 67 -11.53 -19.76 -20.20
CA ARG A 67 -10.89 -19.32 -21.46
C ARG A 67 -10.60 -20.46 -22.43
N GLN A 68 -10.48 -21.69 -21.96
CA GLN A 68 -10.24 -22.88 -22.80
C GLN A 68 -11.55 -23.55 -23.23
N GLN A 69 -12.61 -23.44 -22.42
CA GLN A 69 -13.96 -23.93 -22.72
C GLN A 69 -15.01 -22.89 -22.31
N PRO A 70 -15.41 -21.99 -23.22
CA PRO A 70 -16.34 -20.88 -22.92
C PRO A 70 -17.69 -21.35 -22.39
N GLN A 71 -18.13 -22.56 -22.75
CA GLN A 71 -19.39 -23.15 -22.27
C GLN A 71 -19.42 -23.46 -20.76
N LEU A 72 -18.28 -23.35 -20.06
CA LEU A 72 -18.18 -23.59 -18.62
C LEU A 72 -18.08 -22.29 -17.79
N ASP A 73 -18.08 -21.11 -18.42
CA ASP A 73 -17.87 -19.83 -17.71
C ASP A 73 -18.99 -19.53 -16.71
N GLU A 74 -20.26 -19.63 -17.13
CA GLU A 74 -21.42 -19.41 -16.27
C GLU A 74 -21.53 -20.45 -15.13
N PRO A 75 -21.35 -21.77 -15.37
CA PRO A 75 -21.25 -22.75 -14.29
C PRO A 75 -20.11 -22.49 -13.30
N ILE A 76 -18.93 -22.07 -13.77
CA ILE A 76 -17.77 -21.76 -12.92
C ILE A 76 -18.04 -20.51 -12.06
N GLN A 77 -18.67 -19.49 -12.62
CA GLN A 77 -19.07 -18.28 -11.88
C GLN A 77 -20.09 -18.63 -10.79
N ASN A 78 -21.12 -19.41 -11.12
CA ASN A 78 -22.13 -19.87 -10.16
C ASN A 78 -21.53 -20.72 -9.02
N ILE A 79 -20.59 -21.62 -9.32
CA ILE A 79 -19.88 -22.38 -8.28
C ILE A 79 -19.07 -21.46 -7.37
N ASN A 80 -18.34 -20.50 -7.96
CA ASN A 80 -17.53 -19.55 -7.19
C ASN A 80 -18.41 -18.67 -6.28
N GLU A 81 -19.56 -18.20 -6.75
CA GLU A 81 -20.50 -17.40 -5.94
C GLU A 81 -21.09 -18.20 -4.78
N LEU A 82 -21.49 -19.47 -5.00
CA LEU A 82 -21.99 -20.33 -3.94
C LEU A 82 -20.92 -20.68 -2.90
N ILE A 83 -19.67 -20.81 -3.33
CA ILE A 83 -18.53 -20.97 -2.41
C ILE A 83 -18.35 -19.69 -1.56
N HIS A 84 -18.38 -18.50 -2.17
CA HIS A 84 -18.30 -17.23 -1.44
C HIS A 84 -19.42 -17.09 -0.40
N LEU A 85 -20.67 -17.36 -0.78
CA LEU A 85 -21.82 -17.29 0.13
C LEU A 85 -21.71 -18.30 1.29
N TYR A 86 -21.21 -19.51 1.05
CA TYR A 86 -20.99 -20.49 2.11
C TYR A 86 -19.96 -20.00 3.14
N PHE A 87 -18.88 -19.37 2.69
CA PHE A 87 -17.85 -18.85 3.59
C PHE A 87 -18.25 -17.56 4.30
N GLU A 88 -19.06 -16.71 3.66
CA GLU A 88 -19.66 -15.54 4.29
C GLU A 88 -20.54 -15.95 5.48
N GLN A 89 -21.32 -17.03 5.35
CA GLN A 89 -22.12 -17.60 6.44
C GLN A 89 -21.29 -18.22 7.58
N GLN A 90 -20.01 -18.50 7.34
CA GLN A 90 -19.09 -19.06 8.35
C GLN A 90 -18.07 -18.02 8.86
N ALA A 91 -18.18 -16.75 8.41
CA ALA A 91 -17.17 -15.72 8.64
C ALA A 91 -16.99 -15.38 10.12
N GLU A 92 -18.08 -15.22 10.88
CA GLU A 92 -18.01 -14.91 12.32
C GLU A 92 -17.29 -16.02 13.10
N LYS A 93 -17.62 -17.29 12.82
CA LYS A 93 -17.00 -18.44 13.46
C LYS A 93 -15.51 -18.57 13.11
N LEU A 94 -15.13 -18.27 11.87
CA LEU A 94 -13.74 -18.23 11.43
C LEU A 94 -12.96 -17.08 12.11
N GLN A 95 -13.58 -15.91 12.28
CA GLN A 95 -12.98 -14.77 12.98
C GLN A 95 -12.72 -15.08 14.46
N GLU A 96 -13.67 -15.73 15.14
CA GLU A 96 -13.49 -16.20 16.52
C GLU A 96 -12.31 -17.18 16.65
N MET A 97 -12.20 -18.14 15.72
CA MET A 97 -11.07 -19.10 15.71
C MET A 97 -9.72 -18.40 15.47
N VAL A 98 -9.65 -17.40 14.59
CA VAL A 98 -8.43 -16.62 14.33
C VAL A 98 -8.03 -15.79 15.56
N LEU A 99 -9.01 -15.19 16.25
CA LEU A 99 -8.75 -14.43 17.47
C LEU A 99 -8.20 -15.33 18.58
N LEU A 100 -8.79 -16.52 18.75
CA LEU A 100 -8.34 -17.51 19.73
C LEU A 100 -6.94 -18.06 19.42
N GLU A 101 -6.60 -18.23 18.14
CA GLU A 101 -5.24 -18.63 17.71
C GLU A 101 -4.20 -17.55 18.05
N LYS A 102 -4.54 -16.27 17.86
CA LYS A 102 -3.70 -15.13 18.25
C LYS A 102 -3.50 -15.05 19.76
N GLU A 103 -4.56 -15.24 20.55
CA GLU A 103 -4.47 -15.31 22.01
C GLU A 103 -3.53 -16.43 22.47
N LEU A 104 -3.66 -17.63 21.91
CA LEU A 104 -2.81 -18.78 22.27
C LEU A 104 -1.35 -18.61 21.82
N LYS A 105 -1.11 -17.85 20.75
CA LYS A 105 0.26 -17.50 20.32
C LYS A 105 0.89 -16.49 21.29
N MET A 106 0.15 -15.45 21.65
CA MET A 106 0.58 -14.44 22.62
C MET A 106 0.86 -15.06 24.01
N MET A 107 0.01 -15.99 24.48
CA MET A 107 0.26 -16.67 25.75
C MET A 107 1.51 -17.56 25.74
N ARG A 108 1.81 -18.24 24.62
CA ARG A 108 3.04 -19.04 24.49
C ARG A 108 4.29 -18.17 24.44
N GLU A 109 4.23 -17.04 23.74
CA GLU A 109 5.33 -16.06 23.70
C GLU A 109 5.59 -15.44 25.09
N LEU A 110 4.53 -15.21 25.89
CA LEU A 110 4.63 -14.76 27.28
C LEU A 110 5.20 -15.84 28.23
N GLU A 111 4.83 -17.11 28.04
CA GLU A 111 5.39 -18.24 28.80
C GLU A 111 6.89 -18.46 28.46
N GLU A 112 7.29 -18.32 27.20
CA GLU A 112 8.71 -18.38 26.78
C GLU A 112 9.53 -17.21 27.35
N LEU A 113 8.92 -16.04 27.52
CA LEU A 113 9.53 -14.88 28.20
C LEU A 113 9.63 -15.07 29.72
N GLN A 114 8.72 -15.82 30.34
CA GLN A 114 8.80 -16.16 31.77
C GLN A 114 9.85 -17.24 32.06
N VAL A 115 10.00 -18.23 31.18
CA VAL A 115 11.02 -19.31 31.32
C VAL A 115 12.44 -18.77 31.09
N SER A 116 12.61 -17.67 30.35
CA SER A 116 13.90 -16.98 30.18
C SER A 116 14.25 -16.00 31.31
N GLN A 117 13.37 -15.81 32.30
CA GLN A 117 13.58 -14.95 33.47
C GLN A 117 13.79 -15.70 34.80
N GLU A 118 13.94 -17.03 34.81
CA GLU A 118 14.29 -17.79 36.02
C GLU A 118 15.82 -17.86 36.29
N SER A 119 16.57 -16.83 35.92
CA SER A 119 17.97 -16.69 36.32
C SER A 119 18.38 -15.26 36.66
N THR A 120 17.58 -14.54 37.45
CA THR A 120 18.09 -13.50 38.37
C THR A 120 16.98 -13.02 39.31
N GLN A 121 16.72 -13.78 40.37
CA GLN A 121 16.11 -13.21 41.58
C GLN A 121 17.24 -12.75 42.50
N ILE A 122 17.41 -11.45 42.64
CA ILE A 122 17.71 -10.68 43.86
C ILE A 122 17.75 -9.20 43.45
N GLN A 123 17.08 -8.34 44.22
CA GLN A 123 16.89 -6.88 44.07
C GLN A 123 15.77 -6.43 43.11
N ASN A 124 14.51 -6.59 43.53
CA ASN A 124 13.43 -5.67 43.12
C ASN A 124 12.26 -5.75 44.10
N SER A 125 12.46 -5.29 45.33
CA SER A 125 11.38 -5.15 46.31
C SER A 125 11.44 -3.82 47.07
N LEU A 126 11.80 -2.73 46.37
CA LEU A 126 11.77 -1.36 46.91
C LEU A 126 11.40 -0.27 45.87
N ILE A 127 11.04 -0.60 44.62
CA ILE A 127 10.82 0.40 43.55
C ILE A 127 9.32 0.58 43.15
N GLU A 128 8.43 -0.31 43.57
CA GLU A 128 7.05 -0.35 43.03
C GLU A 128 6.05 0.67 43.61
N LEU A 129 6.42 1.47 44.63
CA LEU A 129 5.50 2.44 45.24
C LEU A 129 5.72 3.91 44.84
N GLU A 130 6.81 4.24 44.14
CA GLU A 130 7.08 5.60 43.66
C GLU A 130 6.82 5.80 42.15
N GLN A 131 6.79 4.73 41.35
CA GLN A 131 6.69 4.83 39.88
C GLN A 131 5.26 5.07 39.35
N SER A 132 4.21 4.75 40.12
CA SER A 132 2.82 4.86 39.65
C SER A 132 2.31 6.31 39.56
N LYS A 133 2.85 7.24 40.35
CA LYS A 133 2.45 8.66 40.31
C LYS A 133 3.27 9.52 39.33
N GLY A 134 4.51 9.14 39.03
CA GLY A 134 5.35 9.84 38.04
C GLY A 134 5.00 9.47 36.59
N MET A 135 4.53 8.25 36.35
CA MET A 135 4.24 7.74 35.01
C MET A 135 3.06 8.42 34.30
N ASP A 136 2.04 8.88 35.03
CA ASP A 136 0.87 9.52 34.42
C ASP A 136 1.14 10.98 34.01
N VAL A 137 2.00 11.68 34.77
CA VAL A 137 2.45 13.05 34.44
C VAL A 137 3.39 13.04 33.23
N GLU A 138 4.32 12.08 33.15
CA GLU A 138 5.19 11.91 31.99
C GLU A 138 4.41 11.53 30.72
N LYS A 139 3.37 10.69 30.83
CA LYS A 139 2.50 10.34 29.68
C LYS A 139 1.72 11.55 29.16
N GLN A 140 1.14 12.36 30.04
CA GLN A 140 0.41 13.57 29.65
C GLN A 140 1.33 14.59 28.96
N ASN A 141 2.55 14.78 29.49
CA ASN A 141 3.56 15.64 28.88
C ASN A 141 3.99 15.15 27.49
N MET A 142 4.22 13.84 27.31
CA MET A 142 4.62 13.28 26.01
C MET A 142 3.54 13.39 24.94
N GLU A 143 2.28 13.20 25.31
CA GLU A 143 1.16 13.38 24.39
C GLU A 143 1.05 14.83 23.93
N GLU A 144 1.25 15.80 24.82
CA GLU A 144 1.28 17.22 24.48
C GLU A 144 2.44 17.58 23.53
N VAL A 145 3.65 17.06 23.79
CA VAL A 145 4.81 17.22 22.91
C VAL A 145 4.50 16.65 21.52
N CYS A 146 4.03 15.41 21.45
CA CYS A 146 3.66 14.78 20.18
C CYS A 146 2.58 15.58 19.45
N ASN A 147 1.53 16.02 20.14
CA ASN A 147 0.45 16.81 19.54
C ASN A 147 0.92 18.17 19.04
N THR A 148 1.89 18.79 19.71
CA THR A 148 2.51 20.04 19.28
C THR A 148 3.32 19.85 18.00
N ILE A 149 4.15 18.81 17.93
CA ILE A 149 4.89 18.45 16.72
C ILE A 149 3.93 18.08 15.59
N LYS A 150 2.88 17.29 15.87
CA LYS A 150 1.87 16.94 14.87
C LYS A 150 1.19 18.18 14.30
N ARG A 151 0.80 19.15 15.13
CA ARG A 151 0.24 20.43 14.67
C ARG A 151 1.21 21.21 13.80
N LYS A 152 2.50 21.21 14.13
CA LYS A 152 3.56 21.89 13.36
C LYS A 152 3.68 21.37 11.93
N TYR A 153 3.52 20.06 11.72
CA TYR A 153 3.65 19.41 10.39
C TYR A 153 2.32 18.95 9.79
N TRP A 154 1.19 19.25 10.44
CA TRP A 154 -0.12 18.87 9.94
C TRP A 154 -0.41 19.56 8.61
N ARG A 155 -0.98 18.80 7.68
CA ARG A 155 -1.47 19.36 6.42
C ARG A 155 -2.85 18.82 6.10
N GLN A 156 -3.77 19.72 5.78
CA GLN A 156 -5.09 19.36 5.30
C GLN A 156 -4.97 18.60 3.96
N ALA A 157 -5.62 17.44 3.86
CA ALA A 157 -5.76 16.75 2.60
C ALA A 157 -6.60 17.61 1.65
N GLN A 158 -6.05 17.97 0.50
CA GLN A 158 -6.82 18.61 -0.56
C GLN A 158 -7.91 17.65 -1.04
N SER A 159 -9.09 18.20 -1.36
CA SER A 159 -10.16 17.42 -2.00
C SER A 159 -9.63 16.77 -3.28
N PRO A 160 -9.87 15.47 -3.51
CA PRO A 160 -9.34 14.78 -4.68
C PRO A 160 -9.94 15.38 -5.96
N SER A 161 -9.12 16.04 -6.79
CA SER A 161 -9.51 16.54 -8.12
C SER A 161 -8.78 15.77 -9.22
N CYS A 162 -9.51 15.29 -10.22
CA CYS A 162 -8.95 14.50 -11.31
C CYS A 162 -8.39 15.36 -12.46
N ASP A 163 -8.13 16.66 -12.21
CA ASP A 163 -7.80 17.68 -13.22
C ASP A 163 -6.63 17.33 -14.13
N GLN A 164 -5.78 16.40 -13.67
CA GLN A 164 -4.55 15.98 -14.35
C GLN A 164 -4.45 14.46 -14.49
N CYS A 165 -5.57 13.76 -14.31
CA CYS A 165 -5.68 12.34 -14.64
C CYS A 165 -5.73 12.17 -16.17
N PHE A 166 -5.29 11.02 -16.68
CA PHE A 166 -5.26 10.69 -18.11
C PHE A 166 -6.66 10.71 -18.78
N CYS A 167 -7.75 10.85 -18.02
CA CYS A 167 -9.13 10.92 -18.52
C CYS A 167 -9.59 12.31 -18.97
N GLY A 168 -8.82 13.37 -18.74
CA GLY A 168 -9.21 14.74 -19.14
C GLY A 168 -10.51 15.22 -18.51
N ASN A 169 -10.66 15.04 -17.19
CA ASN A 169 -11.78 15.54 -16.37
C ASN A 169 -13.14 14.86 -16.57
N GLN A 170 -13.16 13.64 -17.10
CA GLN A 170 -14.38 12.81 -17.04
C GLN A 170 -14.59 12.30 -15.61
N LEU A 171 -15.68 12.73 -14.97
CA LEU A 171 -16.11 12.29 -13.64
C LEU A 171 -16.33 10.76 -13.65
N HIS A 172 -15.42 10.04 -13.03
CA HIS A 172 -15.64 8.65 -12.65
C HIS A 172 -15.87 8.61 -11.14
N TYR A 173 -17.02 8.08 -10.71
CA TYR A 173 -17.36 7.83 -9.29
C TYR A 173 -16.50 6.71 -8.65
N LYS A 174 -15.27 6.46 -9.14
CA LYS A 174 -14.45 5.32 -8.76
C LYS A 174 -13.09 5.77 -8.21
N GLN A 175 -12.59 4.95 -7.29
CA GLN A 175 -11.37 5.11 -6.49
C GLN A 175 -10.27 5.94 -7.16
N ILE A 176 -9.84 6.96 -6.43
CA ILE A 176 -8.79 7.89 -6.80
C ILE A 176 -7.57 7.59 -5.93
N VAL A 177 -6.38 7.63 -6.52
CA VAL A 177 -5.10 7.49 -5.81
C VAL A 177 -4.27 8.77 -5.96
N LYS A 178 -3.62 9.18 -4.86
CA LYS A 178 -2.73 10.35 -4.82
C LYS A 178 -1.29 9.92 -5.09
N CYS A 179 -0.62 10.57 -6.04
CA CYS A 179 0.82 10.40 -6.25
C CYS A 179 1.61 11.01 -5.10
N GLN A 180 2.52 10.24 -4.50
CA GLN A 180 3.33 10.71 -3.38
C GLN A 180 4.32 11.84 -3.74
N LEU A 181 4.74 11.94 -5.01
CA LEU A 181 5.71 12.96 -5.46
C LEU A 181 5.08 14.27 -5.93
N CYS A 182 4.07 14.21 -6.81
CA CYS A 182 3.45 15.42 -7.38
C CYS A 182 2.13 15.79 -6.72
N GLU A 183 1.64 14.98 -5.77
CA GLU A 183 0.38 15.17 -5.05
C GLU A 183 -0.90 15.19 -5.89
N LYS A 184 -0.77 14.94 -7.20
CA LYS A 184 -1.88 14.83 -8.14
C LYS A 184 -2.64 13.53 -7.93
N HIS A 185 -3.93 13.59 -8.24
CA HIS A 185 -4.86 12.50 -8.08
C HIS A 185 -5.15 11.84 -9.43
N PHE A 186 -5.21 10.50 -9.43
CA PHE A 186 -5.40 9.68 -10.63
C PHE A 186 -6.48 8.64 -10.37
N HIS A 187 -7.35 8.39 -11.35
CA HIS A 187 -8.28 7.26 -11.27
C HIS A 187 -7.50 5.95 -11.44
N ILE A 188 -7.75 4.98 -10.57
CA ILE A 188 -7.12 3.64 -10.66
C ILE A 188 -7.35 3.01 -12.03
N ASN A 189 -8.57 3.11 -12.56
CA ASN A 189 -8.92 2.58 -13.89
C ASN A 189 -8.20 3.28 -15.06
N CYS A 190 -7.72 4.51 -14.88
CA CYS A 190 -6.91 5.19 -15.89
C CYS A 190 -5.43 4.78 -15.84
N LEU A 191 -5.00 4.12 -14.76
CA LEU A 191 -3.64 3.63 -14.57
C LEU A 191 -3.49 2.20 -15.07
N ASP A 192 -4.35 1.27 -14.65
CA ASP A 192 -4.62 -0.06 -15.21
C ASP A 192 -5.75 -0.71 -14.37
N LYS A 193 -6.56 -1.60 -14.95
CA LYS A 193 -7.55 -2.41 -14.20
C LYS A 193 -6.87 -3.43 -13.26
N SER A 194 -5.59 -3.74 -13.46
CA SER A 194 -4.82 -4.67 -12.62
C SER A 194 -4.19 -4.03 -11.37
N TYR A 195 -4.34 -2.73 -11.19
CA TYR A 195 -3.74 -2.02 -10.06
C TYR A 195 -4.49 -2.37 -8.76
N ASP A 196 -3.82 -3.10 -7.89
CA ASP A 196 -4.36 -3.63 -6.63
C ASP A 196 -4.30 -2.59 -5.51
N GLU A 197 -5.43 -2.37 -4.83
CA GLU A 197 -5.61 -1.41 -3.74
C GLU A 197 -4.60 -1.59 -2.60
N ARG A 198 -4.06 -2.80 -2.40
CA ARG A 198 -3.05 -3.08 -1.36
C ARG A 198 -1.74 -2.31 -1.57
N TYR A 199 -1.45 -1.84 -2.78
CA TYR A 199 -0.24 -1.08 -3.11
C TYR A 199 -0.45 0.44 -3.13
N VAL A 200 -1.65 0.91 -2.80
CA VAL A 200 -2.05 2.34 -2.85
C VAL A 200 -1.27 3.20 -1.85
N LYS A 201 -0.78 2.63 -0.75
CA LYS A 201 -0.07 3.39 0.31
C LYS A 201 1.17 4.16 -0.18
N HIS A 202 1.81 3.73 -1.28
CA HIS A 202 3.03 4.35 -1.81
C HIS A 202 3.00 4.60 -3.33
N PHE A 203 1.82 4.93 -3.87
CA PHE A 203 1.68 5.15 -5.31
C PHE A 203 2.52 6.32 -5.83
N THR A 204 3.23 6.07 -6.94
CA THR A 204 3.90 7.10 -7.73
C THR A 204 3.39 7.05 -9.17
N CYS A 205 2.97 8.20 -9.71
CA CYS A 205 2.44 8.23 -11.06
C CYS A 205 3.55 7.99 -12.12
N PRO A 206 3.20 7.46 -13.31
CA PRO A 206 4.17 7.15 -14.36
C PRO A 206 5.08 8.33 -14.73
N ARG A 207 4.54 9.55 -14.74
CA ARG A 207 5.30 10.78 -15.00
C ARG A 207 6.41 11.00 -13.98
N CYS A 208 6.07 10.97 -12.69
CA CYS A 208 7.06 11.16 -11.61
C CYS A 208 8.07 10.02 -11.57
N THR A 209 7.64 8.79 -11.78
CA THR A 209 8.53 7.63 -11.86
C THR A 209 9.56 7.79 -12.97
N LEU A 210 9.14 8.05 -14.21
CA LEU A 210 10.03 8.21 -15.36
C LEU A 210 10.98 9.40 -15.19
N TYR A 211 10.49 10.50 -14.61
CA TYR A 211 11.27 11.72 -14.40
C TYR A 211 12.39 11.51 -13.36
N HIS A 212 12.06 10.93 -12.20
CA HIS A 212 13.00 10.78 -11.07
C HIS A 212 13.67 9.40 -11.00
N MET A 213 13.67 8.65 -12.11
CA MET A 213 14.12 7.26 -12.10
C MET A 213 15.60 7.07 -11.83
N ASP A 214 16.43 8.00 -12.33
CA ASP A 214 17.88 7.91 -12.27
C ASP A 214 18.51 9.29 -12.02
N GLN A 215 19.04 9.49 -10.81
CA GLN A 215 19.62 10.78 -10.42
C GLN A 215 20.99 11.05 -11.06
N PHE A 216 21.69 10.01 -11.55
CA PHE A 216 22.90 10.20 -12.37
C PHE A 216 22.60 10.80 -13.74
N CYS A 217 21.34 10.73 -14.19
CA CYS A 217 20.88 11.26 -15.46
C CYS A 217 19.66 12.14 -15.20
N GLU A 218 19.93 13.33 -14.67
CA GLU A 218 18.89 14.29 -14.30
C GLU A 218 18.19 14.83 -15.55
N VAL A 219 16.87 14.96 -15.46
CA VAL A 219 16.04 15.61 -16.48
C VAL A 219 16.18 17.13 -16.38
N ILE A 220 16.65 17.76 -17.47
CA ILE A 220 16.67 19.22 -17.64
C ILE A 220 15.31 19.70 -18.17
N SER A 221 14.77 19.02 -19.19
CA SER A 221 13.48 19.33 -19.77
C SER A 221 12.80 18.11 -20.39
N VAL A 222 11.48 18.17 -20.48
CA VAL A 222 10.64 17.13 -21.10
C VAL A 222 10.53 17.43 -22.59
N ILE A 223 10.97 16.51 -23.44
CA ILE A 223 10.85 16.60 -24.91
C ILE A 223 9.57 15.91 -25.36
N ILE A 224 9.29 14.74 -24.78
CA ILE A 224 8.10 13.94 -25.05
C ILE A 224 7.42 13.64 -23.72
N GLU A 225 6.21 14.19 -23.55
CA GLU A 225 5.38 13.91 -22.38
C GLU A 225 5.04 12.40 -22.30
N PRO A 226 4.96 11.82 -21.09
CA PRO A 226 4.67 10.40 -20.94
C PRO A 226 3.38 10.00 -21.63
N PHE A 227 3.47 9.04 -22.55
CA PHE A 227 2.30 8.48 -23.22
C PHE A 227 2.18 6.99 -22.89
N SER A 228 0.94 6.55 -22.67
CA SER A 228 0.64 5.13 -22.51
C SER A 228 0.74 4.41 -23.85
N PHE A 229 1.22 3.18 -23.80
CA PHE A 229 1.30 2.27 -24.91
C PHE A 229 0.77 0.92 -24.43
N LYS A 230 -0.45 0.61 -24.84
CA LYS A 230 -1.14 -0.63 -24.50
C LYS A 230 -1.25 -1.52 -25.73
N LYS A 231 -1.14 -2.82 -25.52
CA LYS A 231 -1.46 -3.84 -26.50
C LYS A 231 -2.93 -3.77 -26.90
N THR A 232 -3.21 -3.41 -28.15
CA THR A 232 -4.55 -3.49 -28.76
C THR A 232 -4.44 -4.19 -30.11
N GLY A 233 -5.04 -5.37 -30.26
CA GLY A 233 -5.14 -6.05 -31.56
C GLY A 233 -3.87 -6.78 -32.02
N LEU A 234 -3.62 -6.78 -33.35
CA LEU A 234 -2.64 -7.61 -34.09
C LEU A 234 -1.24 -6.98 -34.29
N THR A 235 -1.10 -5.67 -34.12
CA THR A 235 0.19 -4.96 -34.02
C THR A 235 -0.10 -3.64 -33.33
N SER A 236 0.61 -3.30 -32.25
CA SER A 236 0.44 -2.01 -31.59
C SER A 236 1.61 -1.12 -32.00
N THR A 237 1.31 -0.05 -32.75
CA THR A 237 2.30 0.98 -33.11
C THR A 237 1.80 2.32 -32.63
N LYS A 238 2.67 3.08 -31.97
CA LYS A 238 2.36 4.45 -31.54
C LYS A 238 3.50 5.36 -31.92
N THR A 239 3.16 6.41 -32.67
CA THR A 239 4.11 7.43 -33.14
C THR A 239 3.79 8.76 -32.48
N VAL A 240 4.83 9.41 -31.96
CA VAL A 240 4.74 10.75 -31.39
C VAL A 240 5.73 11.65 -32.12
N LYS A 241 5.24 12.78 -32.64
CA LYS A 241 6.07 13.82 -33.23
C LYS A 241 6.56 14.76 -32.15
N PHE A 242 7.79 15.24 -32.28
CA PHE A 242 8.40 16.16 -31.33
C PHE A 242 9.45 17.04 -32.01
N LYS A 243 9.84 18.13 -31.34
CA LYS A 243 10.98 18.98 -31.70
C LYS A 243 11.82 19.18 -30.46
N SER A 244 13.14 19.24 -30.61
CA SER A 244 14.06 19.48 -29.49
C SER A 244 15.12 20.50 -29.87
N ASP A 245 15.53 21.29 -28.89
CA ASP A 245 16.69 22.17 -28.99
C ASP A 245 18.02 21.43 -28.80
N THR A 246 17.98 20.12 -28.53
CA THR A 246 19.16 19.26 -28.35
C THR A 246 19.41 18.34 -29.52
N ASN A 247 20.65 17.88 -29.59
CA ASN A 247 21.08 16.82 -30.51
C ASN A 247 20.95 15.41 -29.91
N MET A 248 20.53 15.27 -28.65
CA MET A 248 20.41 13.98 -27.95
C MET A 248 19.09 13.91 -27.20
N ILE A 249 18.49 12.71 -27.17
CA ILE A 249 17.26 12.39 -26.43
C ILE A 249 17.44 11.14 -25.56
N ASP A 250 17.06 11.22 -24.28
CA ASP A 250 16.98 10.10 -23.34
C ASP A 250 15.54 9.58 -23.32
N VAL A 251 15.32 8.39 -23.88
CA VAL A 251 14.03 7.72 -23.91
C VAL A 251 13.97 6.67 -22.81
N ARG A 252 12.92 6.76 -22.00
CA ARG A 252 12.67 5.87 -20.86
C ARG A 252 11.32 5.17 -21.01
N CYS A 253 11.26 3.93 -20.57
CA CYS A 253 10.05 3.13 -20.59
C CYS A 253 9.87 2.39 -19.27
N ILE A 254 8.64 2.36 -18.75
CA ILE A 254 8.25 1.53 -17.61
C ILE A 254 7.02 0.72 -17.94
N ARG A 255 6.84 -0.36 -17.20
CA ARG A 255 5.65 -1.20 -17.26
C ARG A 255 4.84 -0.98 -15.97
N MET A 256 3.54 -0.77 -16.07
CA MET A 256 2.69 -0.37 -14.92
C MET A 256 1.72 -1.45 -14.45
N ASP A 257 1.68 -2.61 -15.11
CA ASP A 257 0.77 -3.71 -14.76
C ASP A 257 1.10 -4.42 -13.46
N CYS A 258 2.30 -4.17 -12.90
CA CYS A 258 2.73 -4.63 -11.59
C CYS A 258 3.42 -3.47 -10.83
N PRO A 259 3.08 -3.23 -9.56
CA PRO A 259 3.71 -2.18 -8.75
C PRO A 259 5.25 -2.28 -8.71
N LEU A 260 5.79 -3.50 -8.77
CA LEU A 260 7.24 -3.73 -8.81
C LEU A 260 7.87 -3.43 -10.18
N SER A 261 7.12 -3.57 -11.29
CA SER A 261 7.61 -3.27 -12.65
C SER A 261 7.61 -1.76 -12.94
N ALA A 262 6.79 -1.00 -12.21
CA ALA A 262 6.73 0.45 -12.26
C ALA A 262 7.95 1.14 -11.59
N GLU A 263 8.97 0.39 -11.18
CA GLU A 263 10.11 0.93 -10.43
C GLU A 263 11.46 0.82 -11.17
N GLU A 264 11.50 0.18 -12.34
CA GLU A 264 12.71 0.02 -13.14
C GLU A 264 12.41 0.20 -14.62
N ILE A 265 13.44 0.54 -15.41
CA ILE A 265 13.30 0.64 -16.85
C ILE A 265 12.91 -0.73 -17.37
N THR A 266 11.81 -0.78 -18.13
CA THR A 266 11.28 -2.00 -18.72
C THR A 266 10.74 -1.65 -20.09
N TRP A 267 11.29 -2.29 -21.12
CA TRP A 267 10.79 -2.20 -22.49
C TRP A 267 9.85 -3.37 -22.78
N PRO A 268 9.00 -3.27 -23.81
CA PRO A 268 8.19 -4.39 -24.28
C PRO A 268 9.04 -5.65 -24.51
N ASP A 269 8.45 -6.82 -24.30
CA ASP A 269 9.16 -8.09 -24.46
C ASP A 269 9.67 -8.25 -25.91
N LEU A 270 8.81 -7.96 -26.89
CA LEU A 270 9.11 -8.04 -28.32
C LEU A 270 8.67 -6.74 -29.01
N GLY A 271 9.60 -6.08 -29.70
CA GLY A 271 9.26 -4.85 -30.39
C GLY A 271 10.47 -4.12 -30.95
N GLU A 272 10.21 -2.94 -31.48
CA GLU A 272 11.21 -2.06 -32.06
C GLU A 272 10.94 -0.62 -31.65
N LEU A 273 12.02 0.13 -31.46
CA LEU A 273 11.97 1.58 -31.32
C LEU A 273 12.60 2.20 -32.56
N HIS A 274 11.88 3.15 -33.14
CA HIS A 274 12.31 3.87 -34.33
C HIS A 274 12.34 5.38 -34.05
N ILE A 275 13.36 6.05 -34.55
CA ILE A 275 13.47 7.51 -34.58
C ILE A 275 13.57 7.95 -36.03
N ASN A 276 12.70 8.85 -36.47
CA ASN A 276 12.64 9.34 -37.85
C ASN A 276 12.59 8.18 -38.87
N ASN A 277 11.77 7.17 -38.58
CA ASN A 277 11.62 5.92 -39.33
C ASN A 277 12.88 5.04 -39.44
N LYS A 278 13.95 5.35 -38.71
CA LYS A 278 15.12 4.48 -38.57
C LYS A 278 15.00 3.65 -37.31
N LYS A 279 15.15 2.32 -37.43
CA LYS A 279 15.24 1.42 -36.26
C LYS A 279 16.47 1.78 -35.43
N VAL A 280 16.25 2.15 -34.17
CA VAL A 280 17.31 2.52 -33.22
C VAL A 280 17.48 1.51 -32.09
N ALA A 281 16.45 0.74 -31.78
CA ALA A 281 16.54 -0.38 -30.84
C ALA A 281 15.56 -1.49 -31.22
N GLU A 282 15.89 -2.71 -30.81
CA GLU A 282 15.06 -3.89 -30.95
C GLU A 282 14.99 -4.60 -29.60
N PHE A 283 13.79 -5.00 -29.22
CA PHE A 283 13.50 -5.65 -27.95
C PHE A 283 13.23 -7.12 -28.20
N ILE A 284 14.06 -7.97 -27.59
CA ILE A 284 13.93 -9.43 -27.67
C ILE A 284 14.00 -9.98 -26.23
N PRO A 285 13.15 -10.94 -25.83
CA PRO A 285 13.22 -11.54 -24.50
C PRO A 285 14.47 -12.42 -24.37
N LEU A 286 14.92 -12.63 -23.13
CA LEU A 286 16.01 -13.58 -22.86
C LEU A 286 15.58 -15.00 -23.24
N ALA A 287 16.49 -15.74 -23.88
CA ALA A 287 16.29 -17.15 -24.16
C ALA A 287 16.20 -17.96 -22.86
N GLN A 288 15.42 -19.04 -22.85
CA GLN A 288 15.19 -19.92 -21.69
C GLN A 288 16.46 -20.51 -21.06
N GLN A 289 17.55 -20.62 -21.82
CA GLN A 289 18.84 -21.13 -21.33
C GLN A 289 19.73 -20.04 -20.70
N SER A 290 19.26 -18.80 -20.65
CA SER A 290 19.97 -17.75 -19.93
C SER A 290 19.89 -18.00 -18.43
N CYS A 291 21.04 -17.96 -17.75
CA CYS A 291 21.10 -17.96 -16.28
C CYS A 291 20.40 -16.72 -15.68
N GLN A 292 20.07 -15.72 -16.50
CA GLN A 292 19.30 -14.55 -16.08
C GLN A 292 17.80 -14.79 -16.27
N HIS A 293 17.05 -14.70 -15.17
CA HIS A 293 15.60 -14.86 -15.19
C HIS A 293 14.83 -13.66 -15.78
N LYS A 294 15.48 -12.50 -15.99
CA LYS A 294 14.86 -11.27 -16.50
C LYS A 294 15.86 -10.42 -17.30
N ARG A 295 15.41 -9.80 -18.40
CA ARG A 295 16.20 -8.86 -19.21
C ARG A 295 16.54 -7.63 -18.37
N LYS A 296 17.80 -7.20 -18.43
CA LYS A 296 18.29 -5.98 -17.77
C LYS A 296 18.10 -4.79 -18.71
N ASP A 297 16.93 -4.18 -18.64
CA ASP A 297 16.59 -3.04 -19.48
C ASP A 297 17.21 -1.74 -18.96
N GLU A 298 17.68 -0.92 -19.89
CA GLU A 298 18.31 0.38 -19.65
C GLU A 298 17.64 1.48 -20.45
N LYS A 299 17.86 2.73 -20.05
CA LYS A 299 17.42 3.88 -20.84
C LYS A 299 18.17 3.91 -22.16
N LEU A 300 17.52 4.43 -23.19
CA LEU A 300 18.10 4.50 -24.50
C LEU A 300 18.33 5.96 -24.87
N ILE A 301 19.58 6.28 -25.20
CA ILE A 301 19.98 7.64 -25.58
C ILE A 301 20.36 7.63 -27.06
N PHE A 302 19.75 8.53 -27.84
CA PHE A 302 19.94 8.58 -29.28
C PHE A 302 20.24 10.00 -29.76
N SER A 303 20.93 10.12 -30.89
CA SER A 303 21.12 11.39 -31.58
C SER A 303 19.90 11.77 -32.40
N ILE A 304 19.54 13.05 -32.37
CA ILE A 304 18.42 13.64 -33.11
C ILE A 304 18.87 14.94 -33.81
N PRO A 305 18.29 15.29 -34.97
CA PRO A 305 18.49 16.60 -35.58
C PRO A 305 17.94 17.72 -34.67
N GLN A 306 18.70 18.80 -34.54
CA GLN A 306 18.36 19.93 -33.68
C GLN A 306 17.33 20.84 -34.36
N ASN A 307 16.27 21.23 -33.64
CA ASN A 307 15.19 22.12 -34.10
C ASN A 307 14.37 21.64 -35.30
N GLU A 308 14.55 20.39 -35.74
CA GLU A 308 13.75 19.78 -36.81
C GLU A 308 12.61 18.93 -36.24
N GLU A 309 11.56 18.72 -37.04
CA GLU A 309 10.48 17.79 -36.66
C GLU A 309 11.00 16.35 -36.69
N CYS A 310 11.01 15.72 -35.52
CA CYS A 310 11.37 14.33 -35.33
C CYS A 310 10.13 13.48 -34.99
N SER A 311 10.23 12.17 -35.19
CA SER A 311 9.21 11.21 -34.78
C SER A 311 9.82 10.07 -33.96
N LEU A 312 9.20 9.75 -32.83
CA LEU A 312 9.49 8.54 -32.05
C LEU A 312 8.36 7.55 -32.30
N MET A 313 8.69 6.37 -32.81
CA MET A 313 7.73 5.30 -33.05
C MET A 313 8.09 4.09 -32.19
N MET A 314 7.16 3.69 -31.33
CA MET A 314 7.20 2.43 -30.60
C MET A 314 6.35 1.40 -31.33
N LYS A 315 6.92 0.23 -31.61
CA LYS A 315 6.23 -0.88 -32.25
C LYS A 315 6.37 -2.13 -31.37
N GLU A 316 5.27 -2.71 -30.95
CA GLU A 316 5.27 -4.02 -30.27
C GLU A 316 4.92 -5.12 -31.26
N THR A 317 5.79 -6.12 -31.34
CA THR A 317 5.57 -7.30 -32.17
C THR A 317 4.78 -8.31 -31.38
N ILE A 318 3.71 -8.85 -31.97
CA ILE A 318 2.87 -9.80 -31.26
C ILE A 318 3.55 -11.16 -31.21
N PRO A 319 3.79 -11.71 -30.00
CA PRO A 319 4.33 -13.04 -29.88
C PRO A 319 3.28 -14.07 -30.32
N GLY A 320 3.70 -14.97 -31.22
CA GLY A 320 2.97 -16.21 -31.49
C GLY A 320 2.87 -17.08 -30.23
N MET A 321 1.96 -18.06 -30.20
CA MET A 321 1.76 -18.94 -29.04
C MET A 321 3.05 -19.67 -28.62
N GLU A 322 3.87 -20.07 -29.59
CA GLU A 322 5.19 -20.65 -29.34
C GLU A 322 6.15 -19.66 -28.67
N GLN A 323 6.21 -18.42 -29.14
CA GLN A 323 7.05 -17.37 -28.55
C GLN A 323 6.59 -17.02 -27.13
N LYS A 324 5.27 -16.97 -26.88
CA LYS A 324 4.73 -16.79 -25.53
C LYS A 324 5.17 -17.91 -24.59
N ARG A 325 5.12 -19.17 -25.03
CA ARG A 325 5.59 -20.32 -24.23
C ARG A 325 7.11 -20.30 -24.04
N LYS A 326 7.86 -20.05 -25.12
CA LYS A 326 9.32 -20.01 -25.13
C LYS A 326 9.85 -18.91 -24.21
N TYR A 327 9.24 -17.74 -24.20
CA TYR A 327 9.74 -16.58 -23.44
C TYR A 327 8.91 -16.24 -22.20
N ARG A 328 7.89 -17.04 -21.87
CA ARG A 328 6.97 -16.82 -20.74
C ARG A 328 6.31 -15.43 -20.74
N ILE A 329 5.99 -14.91 -21.93
CA ILE A 329 5.39 -13.58 -22.08
C ILE A 329 3.98 -13.59 -21.48
N GLN A 330 3.79 -12.81 -20.42
CA GLN A 330 2.51 -12.67 -19.71
C GLN A 330 1.61 -11.65 -20.41
N GLY A 331 0.31 -11.98 -20.50
CA GLY A 331 -0.82 -11.05 -20.60
C GLY A 331 -0.79 -9.90 -21.63
N GLU A 332 -1.69 -8.95 -21.43
CA GLU A 332 -1.57 -7.59 -21.96
C GLU A 332 -0.62 -6.81 -21.05
N GLN A 333 0.30 -6.05 -21.64
CA GLN A 333 1.26 -5.24 -20.89
C GLN A 333 0.97 -3.77 -21.18
N LEU A 334 0.90 -2.96 -20.12
CA LEU A 334 0.76 -1.53 -20.24
C LEU A 334 2.11 -0.86 -19.96
N HIS A 335 2.61 -0.17 -20.99
CA HIS A 335 3.87 0.57 -20.92
C HIS A 335 3.60 2.07 -20.92
N TYR A 336 4.49 2.83 -20.29
CA TYR A 336 4.56 4.28 -20.41
C TYR A 336 5.94 4.66 -20.91
N VAL A 337 5.99 5.46 -21.97
CA VAL A 337 7.22 5.92 -22.61
C VAL A 337 7.28 7.43 -22.54
N ALA A 338 8.47 7.97 -22.25
CA ALA A 338 8.74 9.41 -22.23
C ALA A 338 10.15 9.70 -22.76
N GLY A 339 10.35 10.95 -23.22
CA GLY A 339 11.60 11.42 -23.80
C GLY A 339 12.09 12.71 -23.14
N TYR A 340 13.37 12.78 -22.81
CA TYR A 340 13.93 13.84 -21.98
C TYR A 340 15.24 14.39 -22.55
N LYS A 341 15.49 15.68 -22.29
CA LYS A 341 16.82 16.28 -22.30
C LYS A 341 17.45 16.04 -20.95
N THR A 342 18.62 15.40 -20.89
CA THR A 342 19.23 15.02 -19.61
C THR A 342 20.67 15.48 -19.46
N LYS A 343 21.09 15.66 -18.20
CA LYS A 343 22.47 15.91 -17.79
C LYS A 343 23.02 14.70 -17.06
N GLN A 344 24.18 14.23 -17.50
CA GLN A 344 24.89 13.14 -16.84
C GLN A 344 25.81 13.69 -15.75
N TYR A 345 25.82 13.04 -14.60
CA TYR A 345 26.69 13.33 -13.47
C TYR A 345 27.61 12.15 -13.21
N SER A 346 28.85 12.41 -12.79
CA SER A 346 29.66 11.40 -12.09
C SER A 346 29.24 11.30 -10.62
N GLY A 347 29.63 10.22 -9.93
CA GLY A 347 29.35 10.03 -8.50
C GLY A 347 29.82 11.20 -7.66
N LYS A 348 31.03 11.71 -7.91
CA LYS A 348 31.58 12.89 -7.22
C LYS A 348 30.71 14.14 -7.43
N GLN A 349 30.33 14.41 -8.68
CA GLN A 349 29.51 15.59 -8.99
C GLN A 349 28.09 15.46 -8.38
N LEU A 350 27.54 14.26 -8.35
CA LEU A 350 26.23 14.01 -7.76
C LEU A 350 26.26 14.14 -6.23
N ILE A 351 27.31 13.64 -5.57
CA ILE A 351 27.54 13.83 -4.12
C ILE A 351 27.58 15.32 -3.80
N GLU A 352 28.44 16.07 -4.51
CA GLU A 352 28.60 17.52 -4.29
C GLU A 352 27.28 18.26 -4.49
N LYS A 353 26.54 17.94 -5.55
CA LYS A 353 25.22 18.52 -5.81
C LYS A 353 24.24 18.20 -4.67
N ILE A 354 24.18 16.96 -4.21
CA ILE A 354 23.24 16.57 -3.14
C ILE A 354 23.57 17.30 -1.84
N ILE A 355 24.85 17.41 -1.48
CA ILE A 355 25.32 18.11 -0.28
C ILE A 355 25.05 19.62 -0.38
N THR A 356 25.40 20.26 -1.48
CA THR A 356 25.28 21.73 -1.62
C THR A 356 23.84 22.23 -1.74
N SER A 357 22.93 21.37 -2.20
CA SER A 357 21.49 21.66 -2.26
C SER A 357 20.86 21.70 -0.86
N SER A 358 20.53 22.90 -0.37
CA SER A 358 19.85 23.10 0.91
C SER A 358 18.55 22.31 1.02
N GLU A 359 17.86 22.06 -0.11
CA GLU A 359 16.61 21.29 -0.21
C GLU A 359 16.73 19.81 0.19
N ASN A 360 17.95 19.27 0.20
CA ASN A 360 18.21 17.89 0.60
C ASN A 360 18.50 17.75 2.09
N TRP A 361 18.61 18.84 2.85
CA TRP A 361 18.87 18.74 4.29
C TRP A 361 17.57 18.66 5.09
N MET A 362 17.52 17.73 6.03
CA MET A 362 16.60 17.76 7.16
C MET A 362 17.31 18.48 8.31
N SER A 363 16.74 19.57 8.80
CA SER A 363 17.35 20.33 9.90
C SER A 363 17.44 19.50 11.18
N VAL A 364 18.28 19.94 12.14
CA VAL A 364 18.45 19.26 13.43
C VAL A 364 17.11 19.14 14.16
N GLU A 365 16.34 20.23 14.21
CA GLU A 365 15.00 20.26 14.81
C GLU A 365 14.05 19.26 14.13
N GLN A 366 14.04 19.23 12.79
CA GLN A 366 13.21 18.29 12.03
C GLN A 366 13.63 16.82 12.27
N ALA A 367 14.93 16.55 12.41
CA ALA A 367 15.44 15.22 12.71
C ALA A 367 15.06 14.77 14.13
N GLN A 368 15.12 15.67 15.11
CA GLN A 368 14.64 15.41 16.48
C GLN A 368 13.13 15.17 16.49
N ASP A 369 12.33 16.04 15.85
CA ASP A 369 10.89 15.88 15.70
C ASP A 369 10.54 14.52 15.07
N PHE A 370 11.34 14.07 14.10
CA PHE A 370 11.15 12.79 13.43
C PHE A 370 11.42 11.62 14.38
N ILE A 371 12.48 11.69 15.18
CA ILE A 371 12.78 10.67 16.19
C ILE A 371 11.66 10.60 17.24
N ILE A 372 11.22 11.76 17.76
CA ILE A 372 10.13 11.84 18.75
C ILE A 372 8.86 11.20 18.21
N LEU A 373 8.39 11.62 17.03
CA LEU A 373 7.18 11.06 16.45
C LEU A 373 7.33 9.57 16.16
N GLN A 374 8.48 9.12 15.66
CA GLN A 374 8.70 7.73 15.30
C GLN A 374 8.73 6.80 16.53
N MET A 375 9.39 7.19 17.62
CA MET A 375 9.46 6.39 18.85
C MET A 375 8.12 6.34 19.60
N ASN A 376 7.38 7.45 19.59
CA ASN A 376 6.07 7.54 20.26
C ASN A 376 4.91 7.07 19.36
N TYR A 377 5.14 6.84 18.07
CA TYR A 377 4.18 6.15 17.21
C TYR A 377 3.95 4.72 17.69
N ILE A 378 5.03 4.01 18.07
CA ILE A 378 4.94 2.62 18.54
C ILE A 378 4.14 2.51 19.84
N SER A 379 4.10 3.55 20.69
CA SER A 379 3.30 3.51 21.93
C SER A 379 1.80 3.43 21.73
N SER A 380 1.27 3.66 20.52
CA SER A 380 -0.15 3.40 20.24
C SER A 380 -0.51 1.91 20.21
N THR A 381 0.47 1.00 20.22
CA THR A 381 0.27 -0.45 20.33
C THR A 381 0.36 -0.97 21.77
N GLY A 382 0.46 -0.07 22.76
CA GLY A 382 0.68 -0.42 24.17
C GLY A 382 2.15 -0.65 24.54
N ILE A 383 3.08 -0.51 23.59
CA ILE A 383 4.53 -0.71 23.81
C ILE A 383 5.25 0.65 23.91
N LYS A 384 5.73 1.03 25.10
CA LYS A 384 6.52 2.26 25.29
C LYS A 384 7.98 2.03 24.89
N GLN A 385 8.40 2.60 23.77
CA GLN A 385 9.82 2.60 23.39
C GLN A 385 10.57 3.73 24.10
N ILE A 386 11.44 3.38 25.06
CA ILE A 386 12.17 4.38 25.89
C ILE A 386 13.48 4.81 25.22
N LYS A 387 14.14 3.89 24.50
CA LYS A 387 15.45 4.06 23.88
C LYS A 387 15.43 3.54 22.44
N GLN A 388 16.11 4.24 21.54
CA GLN A 388 16.41 3.78 20.19
C GLN A 388 17.91 3.89 19.95
N THR A 389 18.59 2.75 19.78
CA THR A 389 19.98 2.71 19.32
C THR A 389 20.01 2.64 17.80
N ILE A 390 20.88 3.40 17.15
CA ILE A 390 21.18 3.32 15.72
C ILE A 390 22.68 3.12 15.51
N SER A 391 23.05 2.46 14.42
CA SER A 391 24.45 2.35 14.01
C SER A 391 24.93 3.63 13.34
N LEU A 392 26.15 4.04 13.63
CA LEU A 392 26.88 5.09 12.91
C LEU A 392 27.66 4.53 11.70
N LEU A 393 27.70 3.21 11.56
CA LEU A 393 28.34 2.52 10.45
C LEU A 393 27.38 2.37 9.28
N CYS A 394 27.91 2.49 8.06
CA CYS A 394 27.15 2.27 6.85
C CYS A 394 26.83 0.78 6.69
N CYS A 395 25.56 0.43 6.51
CA CYS A 395 25.12 -0.95 6.32
C CYS A 395 25.68 -1.64 5.04
N LEU A 396 26.31 -0.89 4.13
CA LEU A 396 26.87 -1.42 2.88
C LEU A 396 28.32 -1.88 3.00
N CYS A 397 29.10 -1.28 3.90
CA CYS A 397 30.54 -1.48 3.99
C CYS A 397 31.08 -1.56 5.43
N SER A 398 30.21 -1.41 6.42
CA SER A 398 30.55 -1.43 7.85
C SER A 398 31.61 -0.40 8.27
N THR A 399 31.75 0.69 7.52
CA THR A 399 32.62 1.83 7.88
C THR A 399 31.78 3.02 8.34
N LEU A 400 32.38 3.90 9.15
CA LEU A 400 31.72 5.09 9.67
C LEU A 400 31.16 5.95 8.53
N MET A 401 29.86 6.25 8.56
CA MET A 401 29.20 7.01 7.49
C MET A 401 29.81 8.39 7.31
N VAL A 402 30.14 8.81 6.08
CA VAL A 402 30.65 10.16 5.81
C VAL A 402 29.49 11.15 5.80
N THR A 403 28.57 10.99 4.86
CA THR A 403 27.35 11.79 4.78
C THR A 403 26.13 10.88 5.05
N PRO A 404 25.48 10.96 6.22
CA PRO A 404 24.31 10.14 6.54
C PRO A 404 23.08 10.61 5.76
N VAL A 405 22.55 9.73 4.93
CA VAL A 405 21.35 9.98 4.13
C VAL A 405 20.27 8.92 4.36
N ARG A 406 19.03 9.30 4.07
CA ARG A 406 17.89 8.41 3.88
C ARG A 406 16.99 8.92 2.75
N GLY A 407 15.99 8.14 2.35
CA GLY A 407 14.97 8.62 1.42
C GLY A 407 13.94 9.50 2.11
N ILE A 408 13.31 10.40 1.35
CA ILE A 408 12.20 11.24 1.85
C ILE A 408 10.94 10.43 2.24
N TYR A 409 10.89 9.14 1.90
CA TYR A 409 9.83 8.18 2.23
C TYR A 409 10.30 7.08 3.21
N CYS A 410 11.52 7.17 3.74
CA CYS A 410 12.03 6.17 4.67
C CYS A 410 11.42 6.38 6.06
N ASN A 411 10.71 5.38 6.58
CA ASN A 411 10.12 5.43 7.92
C ASN A 411 11.10 4.99 9.03
N HIS A 412 12.40 4.86 8.75
CA HIS A 412 13.39 4.45 9.76
C HIS A 412 14.32 5.62 10.10
N ILE A 413 14.79 5.66 11.35
CA ILE A 413 15.74 6.66 11.85
C ILE A 413 17.15 6.41 11.28
N GLN A 414 17.57 5.15 11.18
CA GLN A 414 18.89 4.72 10.69
C GLN A 414 19.23 5.33 9.32
N CYS A 415 20.35 6.03 9.20
CA CYS A 415 20.88 6.49 7.91
C CYS A 415 21.85 5.47 7.28
N PHE A 416 22.22 5.71 6.03
CA PHE A 416 23.32 5.04 5.34
C PHE A 416 24.24 6.08 4.67
N SER A 417 25.47 5.70 4.33
CA SER A 417 26.45 6.62 3.73
C SER A 417 26.11 6.94 2.27
N LEU A 418 25.99 8.23 1.93
CA LEU A 418 25.71 8.71 0.58
C LEU A 418 26.78 8.23 -0.42
N GLU A 419 28.04 8.37 -0.04
CA GLU A 419 29.20 8.08 -0.88
C GLU A 419 29.22 6.58 -1.24
N ASN A 420 29.05 5.72 -0.24
CA ASN A 420 29.06 4.27 -0.44
C ASN A 420 27.82 3.81 -1.22
N TYR A 421 26.67 4.47 -1.01
CA TYR A 421 25.46 4.16 -1.74
C TYR A 421 25.57 4.52 -3.23
N LEU A 422 26.07 5.71 -3.54
CA LEU A 422 26.27 6.14 -4.93
C LEU A 422 27.34 5.29 -5.63
N LEU A 423 28.43 4.94 -4.94
CA LEU A 423 29.44 4.01 -5.48
C LEU A 423 28.83 2.65 -5.82
N MET A 424 28.03 2.07 -4.92
CA MET A 424 27.31 0.81 -5.18
C MET A 424 26.38 0.94 -6.40
N LEU A 425 25.68 2.07 -6.56
CA LEU A 425 24.82 2.31 -7.71
C LEU A 425 25.59 2.48 -9.02
N GLU A 426 26.77 3.12 -9.01
CA GLU A 426 27.63 3.21 -10.21
C GLU A 426 28.05 1.83 -10.71
N MET A 427 28.32 0.90 -9.78
CA MET A 427 28.69 -0.48 -10.10
C MET A 427 27.49 -1.38 -10.46
N SER A 428 26.26 -0.92 -10.20
CA SER A 428 25.05 -1.71 -10.40
C SER A 428 24.42 -1.44 -11.76
N ASN A 429 24.20 -2.50 -12.54
CA ASN A 429 23.46 -2.41 -13.81
C ASN A 429 22.34 -3.48 -13.89
N PRO A 430 21.05 -3.09 -13.93
CA PRO A 430 20.52 -1.72 -13.90
C PRO A 430 20.64 -1.07 -12.51
N ARG A 431 20.65 0.26 -12.46
CA ARG A 431 20.70 1.01 -11.20
C ARG A 431 19.38 0.89 -10.44
N LYS A 432 19.44 0.31 -9.24
CA LYS A 432 18.26 0.14 -8.37
C LYS A 432 18.28 1.16 -7.24
N TRP A 433 17.62 2.30 -7.47
CA TRP A 433 17.42 3.36 -6.49
C TRP A 433 16.47 2.94 -5.35
N ARG A 434 16.90 1.98 -4.53
CA ARG A 434 16.18 1.49 -3.34
C ARG A 434 17.01 1.69 -2.10
N CYS A 435 16.32 1.98 -1.00
CA CYS A 435 16.93 2.08 0.31
C CYS A 435 17.55 0.73 0.69
N PRO A 436 18.82 0.67 1.11
CA PRO A 436 19.43 -0.58 1.53
C PRO A 436 18.79 -1.16 2.80
N ILE A 437 18.14 -0.31 3.61
CA ILE A 437 17.51 -0.66 4.89
C ILE A 437 16.05 -1.12 4.66
N CYS A 438 15.13 -0.22 4.31
CA CYS A 438 13.70 -0.56 4.18
C CYS A 438 13.24 -0.96 2.77
N LYS A 439 14.14 -0.98 1.78
CA LYS A 439 13.84 -1.29 0.36
C LYS A 439 12.87 -0.35 -0.35
N ALA A 440 12.43 0.74 0.30
CA ALA A 440 11.62 1.79 -0.31
C ALA A 440 12.37 2.46 -1.47
N LYS A 441 11.63 2.92 -2.49
CA LYS A 441 12.19 3.62 -3.65
C LYS A 441 12.74 5.00 -3.26
N LEU A 442 13.93 5.30 -3.74
CA LEU A 442 14.68 6.53 -3.46
C LEU A 442 14.63 7.51 -4.64
N PHE A 443 13.52 8.21 -4.76
CA PHE A 443 13.38 9.28 -5.76
C PHE A 443 14.17 10.54 -5.40
N LYS A 444 14.28 10.83 -4.09
CA LYS A 444 15.07 11.92 -3.53
C LYS A 444 15.75 11.43 -2.26
N LEU A 445 17.01 11.81 -2.11
CA LEU A 445 17.82 11.56 -0.92
C LEU A 445 17.79 12.79 -0.02
N GLN A 446 17.84 12.55 1.28
CA GLN A 446 17.83 13.58 2.30
C GLN A 446 18.95 13.31 3.31
N ILE A 447 19.72 14.34 3.61
CA ILE A 447 20.80 14.34 4.59
C ILE A 447 20.21 14.67 5.97
N ASP A 448 20.53 13.87 6.97
CA ASP A 448 20.11 14.10 8.36
C ASP A 448 21.14 14.98 9.07
N ALA A 449 20.81 16.24 9.36
CA ALA A 449 21.75 17.19 9.97
C ALA A 449 22.17 16.79 11.38
N LEU A 450 21.29 16.13 12.16
CA LEU A 450 21.60 15.69 13.52
C LEU A 450 22.66 14.59 13.48
N GLN A 451 22.43 13.52 12.71
CA GLN A 451 23.41 12.45 12.55
C GLN A 451 24.69 12.94 11.87
N TYR A 452 24.60 13.88 10.92
CA TYR A 452 25.77 14.50 10.30
C TYR A 452 26.64 15.19 11.37
N THR A 453 26.03 15.99 12.25
CA THR A 453 26.75 16.71 13.32
C THR A 453 27.39 15.75 14.33
N ILE A 454 26.69 14.67 14.70
CA ILE A 454 27.24 13.61 15.56
C ILE A 454 28.50 13.01 14.93
N LEU A 455 28.43 12.65 13.64
CA LEU A 455 29.57 12.07 12.91
C LEU A 455 30.73 13.06 12.76
N GLN A 456 30.47 14.35 12.55
CA GLN A 456 31.52 15.38 12.52
C GLN A 456 32.17 15.55 13.90
N THR A 457 31.38 15.55 14.97
CA THR A 457 31.89 15.63 16.35
C THR A 457 32.83 14.45 16.63
N ILE A 458 32.42 13.23 16.30
CA ILE A 458 33.26 12.03 16.47
C ILE A 458 34.59 12.15 15.69
N ARG A 459 34.56 12.71 14.48
CA ARG A 459 35.78 12.92 13.68
C ARG A 459 36.68 14.00 14.28
N GLN A 460 36.11 15.14 14.64
CA GLN A 460 36.83 16.29 15.18
C GLN A 460 37.62 15.93 16.43
N TYR A 461 37.03 15.10 17.30
CA TYR A 461 37.65 14.65 18.54
C TYR A 461 38.37 13.29 18.44
N ASN A 462 38.53 12.74 17.23
CA ASN A 462 39.19 11.45 16.96
C ASN A 462 38.62 10.27 17.79
N LEU A 463 37.28 10.17 17.87
CA LEU A 463 36.57 9.16 18.65
C LEU A 463 36.05 7.98 17.81
N GLN A 464 36.57 7.79 16.59
CA GLN A 464 36.04 6.81 15.61
C GLN A 464 36.15 5.36 16.11
N GLU A 465 37.17 5.04 16.91
CA GLU A 465 37.35 3.69 17.49
C GLU A 465 36.41 3.43 18.67
N LYS A 466 35.89 4.49 19.30
CA LYS A 466 34.99 4.39 20.46
C LYS A 466 33.52 4.24 20.06
N TYR A 467 33.12 4.83 18.95
CA TYR A 467 31.70 4.94 18.57
C TYR A 467 31.38 4.20 17.27
N SER A 468 30.58 3.13 17.39
CA SER A 468 29.94 2.42 16.27
C SER A 468 28.41 2.61 16.24
N GLU A 469 27.84 3.11 17.33
CA GLU A 469 26.42 3.32 17.54
C GLU A 469 26.16 4.54 18.42
N ILE A 470 24.95 5.07 18.36
CA ILE A 470 24.46 6.15 19.22
C ILE A 470 23.02 5.85 19.61
N SER A 471 22.62 6.32 20.80
CA SER A 471 21.28 6.08 21.32
C SER A 471 20.51 7.38 21.52
N PHE A 472 19.21 7.34 21.25
CA PHE A 472 18.28 8.43 21.50
C PHE A 472 17.21 7.99 22.50
N ASP A 473 16.71 8.95 23.28
CA ASP A 473 15.50 8.76 24.08
C ASP A 473 14.22 9.10 23.29
N HIS A 474 13.08 8.80 23.88
CA HIS A 474 11.75 9.13 23.35
C HIS A 474 11.46 10.64 23.23
N MET A 475 12.36 11.50 23.72
CA MET A 475 12.35 12.96 23.58
C MET A 475 13.29 13.44 22.49
N GLY A 476 13.93 12.53 21.74
CA GLY A 476 14.86 12.88 20.66
C GLY A 476 16.23 13.37 21.14
N ASN A 477 16.55 13.24 22.43
CA ASN A 477 17.85 13.60 22.98
C ASN A 477 18.85 12.46 22.80
N ILE A 478 20.12 12.83 22.58
CA ILE A 478 21.24 11.87 22.49
C ILE A 478 21.55 11.37 23.90
N LEU A 479 21.56 10.06 24.16
CA LEU A 479 21.81 9.53 25.51
C LEU A 479 23.30 9.51 25.93
N ASP A 480 24.23 9.78 25.01
CA ASP A 480 25.66 9.81 25.32
C ASP A 480 26.11 11.20 25.81
N ASP A 481 26.47 11.29 27.10
CA ASP A 481 26.90 12.54 27.74
C ASP A 481 28.13 13.17 27.11
N LEU A 482 29.06 12.36 26.58
CA LEU A 482 30.28 12.88 25.98
C LEU A 482 29.97 13.58 24.66
N ILE A 483 29.15 12.94 23.82
CA ILE A 483 28.69 13.53 22.57
C ILE A 483 27.82 14.76 22.85
N GLN A 484 26.90 14.72 23.80
CA GLN A 484 26.09 15.90 24.18
C GLN A 484 26.96 17.10 24.56
N LYS A 485 28.08 16.88 25.28
CA LYS A 485 28.99 17.96 25.68
C LYS A 485 29.80 18.56 24.53
N PHE A 486 30.11 17.76 23.51
CA PHE A 486 30.97 18.18 22.41
C PHE A 486 30.22 18.56 21.14
N ILE A 487 28.94 18.22 21.03
CA ILE A 487 28.17 18.51 19.83
C ILE A 487 28.01 20.02 19.66
N ASP A 488 28.41 20.51 18.48
CA ASP A 488 28.26 21.92 18.12
C ASP A 488 27.56 22.03 16.76
N PHE A 489 26.29 22.42 16.81
CA PHE A 489 25.45 22.59 15.62
C PHE A 489 25.86 23.79 14.76
N ASN A 490 26.73 24.68 15.25
CA ASN A 490 27.28 25.77 14.44
C ASN A 490 28.25 25.28 13.37
N ASN A 491 28.79 24.07 13.50
CA ASN A 491 29.69 23.44 12.54
C ASN A 491 28.98 22.85 11.32
N LEU A 492 27.66 22.94 11.25
CA LEU A 492 26.91 22.58 10.05
C LEU A 492 27.24 23.52 8.89
N PRO A 493 27.26 23.02 7.64
CA PRO A 493 27.37 23.88 6.47
C PRO A 493 26.23 24.92 6.41
N GLU A 494 26.49 26.12 5.87
CA GLU A 494 25.48 27.20 5.81
C GLU A 494 24.20 26.81 5.05
N HIS A 495 24.33 26.00 3.99
CA HIS A 495 23.18 25.48 3.26
C HIS A 495 22.34 24.49 4.09
N ALA A 496 22.91 23.84 5.11
CA ALA A 496 22.19 22.96 6.02
C ALA A 496 21.39 23.76 7.08
N LYS A 497 21.97 24.87 7.57
CA LYS A 497 21.36 25.77 8.56
C LYS A 497 20.15 26.53 8.03
N THR A 498 20.16 26.86 6.74
CA THR A 498 19.09 27.62 6.08
C THR A 498 17.94 26.74 5.57
N SER A 499 17.99 25.43 5.82
CA SER A 499 17.00 24.48 5.29
C SER A 499 15.63 24.66 5.97
N ARG A 500 14.59 24.90 5.14
CA ARG A 500 13.17 24.98 5.55
C ARG A 500 12.31 24.06 4.70
N ASN A 501 12.84 22.86 4.49
CA ASN A 501 12.26 21.96 3.51
C ASN A 501 11.01 21.29 4.06
N ARG A 502 10.12 20.97 3.13
CA ARG A 502 8.98 20.12 3.38
C ARG A 502 9.47 18.69 3.69
N ILE A 503 9.15 18.17 4.87
CA ILE A 503 9.55 16.83 5.32
C ILE A 503 8.35 15.90 5.31
N LEU A 504 8.24 15.09 4.26
CA LEU A 504 7.07 14.26 4.04
C LEU A 504 6.89 13.15 5.09
N GLN A 505 7.98 12.66 5.67
CA GLN A 505 7.92 11.72 6.80
C GLN A 505 7.20 12.32 8.01
N LEU A 506 7.51 13.57 8.36
CA LEU A 506 6.88 14.27 9.47
C LEU A 506 5.40 14.53 9.21
N GLU A 507 5.05 14.92 7.98
CA GLU A 507 3.64 15.08 7.58
C GLU A 507 2.88 13.76 7.66
N THR A 508 3.49 12.67 7.20
CA THR A 508 2.89 11.33 7.21
C THR A 508 2.61 10.89 8.64
N LEU A 509 3.60 10.97 9.53
CA LEU A 509 3.45 10.65 10.95
C LEU A 509 2.44 11.57 11.66
N SER A 510 2.31 12.82 11.21
CA SER A 510 1.38 13.79 11.79
C SER A 510 -0.06 13.59 11.37
N ASN A 511 -0.29 13.09 10.16
CA ASN A 511 -1.63 12.90 9.59
C ASN A 511 -2.27 11.55 9.93
N GLN A 512 -1.50 10.57 10.43
CA GLN A 512 -1.95 9.18 10.66
C GLN A 512 -2.94 8.97 11.83
N ARG A 513 -3.43 10.02 12.52
CA ARG A 513 -4.27 9.88 13.74
C ARG A 513 -5.79 10.04 13.58
N ARG A 514 -6.34 10.33 12.39
CA ARG A 514 -7.80 10.61 12.23
C ARG A 514 -8.67 9.49 11.67
N GLU A 515 -8.24 8.23 11.69
CA GLU A 515 -9.15 7.12 11.33
C GLU A 515 -9.96 6.58 12.52
N PHE A 516 -9.56 6.86 13.77
CA PHE A 516 -10.31 6.44 14.97
C PHE A 516 -11.24 7.52 15.56
N ASP A 517 -10.89 8.81 15.44
CA ASP A 517 -11.68 9.89 16.07
C ASP A 517 -12.91 10.33 15.23
N ASN A 518 -12.87 10.15 13.90
CA ASN A 518 -13.97 10.56 13.01
C ASN A 518 -15.22 9.67 13.13
N GLU A 519 -15.09 8.39 13.52
CA GLU A 519 -16.24 7.51 13.74
C GLU A 519 -17.03 7.90 15.00
N MET A 520 -16.37 8.47 16.02
CA MET A 520 -17.05 8.97 17.21
C MET A 520 -17.74 10.32 16.96
N GLU A 521 -17.14 11.25 16.22
CA GLU A 521 -17.78 12.55 15.92
C GLU A 521 -18.97 12.44 14.95
N GLU A 522 -18.96 11.49 14.00
CA GLU A 522 -20.15 11.22 13.15
C GLU A 522 -21.31 10.57 13.93
N SER A 523 -21.01 9.80 14.98
CA SER A 523 -22.02 9.18 15.84
C SER A 523 -22.75 10.19 16.75
N GLU A 524 -22.08 11.28 17.14
CA GLU A 524 -22.70 12.34 17.96
C GLU A 524 -23.49 13.35 17.14
N GLN A 525 -23.13 13.58 15.85
CA GLN A 525 -23.87 14.48 14.97
C GLN A 525 -25.15 13.85 14.37
N LEU A 526 -25.24 12.52 14.28
CA LEU A 526 -26.47 11.84 13.85
C LEU A 526 -27.58 11.81 14.91
N ASN A 527 -27.24 11.93 16.20
CA ASN A 527 -28.21 11.85 17.30
C ASN A 527 -28.99 13.15 17.55
N ASN A 528 -28.66 14.26 16.87
CA ASN A 528 -29.26 15.58 17.13
C ASN A 528 -29.99 16.23 15.93
N ARG A 529 -30.40 15.45 14.92
CA ARG A 529 -31.28 15.96 13.85
C ARG A 529 -32.71 15.42 14.00
N PRO A 530 -33.75 16.28 13.99
CA PRO A 530 -35.13 15.80 13.97
C PRO A 530 -35.38 15.01 12.67
N LEU A 531 -35.84 13.78 12.81
CA LEU A 531 -36.07 12.85 11.70
C LEU A 531 -37.15 13.38 10.75
N ASN A 532 -36.82 13.43 9.45
CA ASN A 532 -37.71 13.82 8.38
C ASN A 532 -38.76 12.71 8.13
N PRO A 533 -40.08 13.00 8.12
CA PRO A 533 -41.14 11.99 7.99
C PRO A 533 -41.10 11.20 6.67
N ASN A 534 -40.39 11.67 5.64
CA ASN A 534 -40.22 10.94 4.37
C ASN A 534 -39.22 9.77 4.46
N SER A 535 -38.36 9.73 5.48
CA SER A 535 -37.37 8.65 5.68
C SER A 535 -38.00 7.36 6.24
N ILE A 536 -39.13 7.48 6.95
CA ILE A 536 -39.85 6.34 7.56
C ILE A 536 -40.56 5.49 6.48
N VAL A 537 -40.99 6.13 5.39
CA VAL A 537 -41.70 5.44 4.30
C VAL A 537 -40.78 4.50 3.52
N ILE A 538 -39.49 4.86 3.35
CA ILE A 538 -38.51 4.04 2.61
C ILE A 538 -38.11 2.81 3.42
N ILE A 539 -37.93 2.96 4.74
CA ILE A 539 -37.55 1.86 5.64
C ILE A 539 -38.70 0.85 5.77
N TYR A 540 -39.95 1.31 5.87
CA TYR A 540 -41.12 0.42 5.92
C TYR A 540 -41.33 -0.36 4.61
N TYR A 541 -41.10 0.25 3.45
CA TYR A 541 -41.19 -0.45 2.16
C TYR A 541 -40.10 -1.51 1.99
N GLN A 542 -38.88 -1.25 2.50
CA GLN A 542 -37.79 -2.22 2.47
C GLN A 542 -38.05 -3.42 3.40
N ILE A 543 -38.62 -3.16 4.59
CA ILE A 543 -38.98 -4.24 5.54
C ILE A 543 -40.15 -5.08 5.01
N ILE A 544 -41.17 -4.47 4.41
CA ILE A 544 -42.30 -5.20 3.81
C ILE A 544 -41.86 -6.04 2.60
N MET A 545 -40.94 -5.52 1.77
CA MET A 545 -40.35 -6.29 0.66
C MET A 545 -39.51 -7.47 1.17
N LEU A 546 -38.74 -7.29 2.24
CA LEU A 546 -37.98 -8.37 2.89
C LEU A 546 -38.90 -9.46 3.46
N ILE A 547 -40.04 -9.07 4.05
CA ILE A 547 -41.04 -10.02 4.58
C ILE A 547 -41.75 -10.77 3.44
N LEU A 548 -42.08 -10.11 2.33
CA LEU A 548 -42.71 -10.75 1.17
C LEU A 548 -41.76 -11.70 0.40
N ILE A 549 -40.45 -11.43 0.40
CA ILE A 549 -39.43 -12.28 -0.23
C ILE A 549 -39.17 -13.55 0.61
N LEU A 550 -39.38 -13.51 1.92
CA LEU A 550 -39.15 -14.65 2.83
C LEU A 550 -40.32 -15.64 2.91
N ILE A 551 -41.50 -15.31 2.40
CA ILE A 551 -42.71 -16.14 2.52
C ILE A 551 -42.79 -17.38 1.58
N PRO A 552 -42.01 -17.56 0.48
CA PRO A 552 -42.10 -18.80 -0.27
C PRO A 552 -41.24 -19.97 0.27
N PHE A 553 -40.36 -19.76 1.27
CA PHE A 553 -39.35 -20.78 1.63
C PHE A 553 -39.74 -21.76 2.74
N THR A 554 -40.94 -21.67 3.31
CA THR A 554 -41.40 -22.62 4.35
C THR A 554 -42.82 -23.13 4.12
N PHE A 555 -43.15 -23.67 2.94
CA PHE A 555 -44.34 -24.51 2.80
C PHE A 555 -44.12 -25.66 1.82
N SER A 556 -43.65 -26.80 2.34
CA SER A 556 -44.11 -28.10 1.86
C SER A 556 -44.37 -29.03 3.05
N LEU A 557 -45.64 -29.49 3.13
CA LEU A 557 -46.14 -30.64 3.86
C LEU A 557 -46.12 -30.59 5.40
N SER A 558 -47.19 -30.07 6.00
CA SER A 558 -48.13 -30.91 6.77
C SER A 558 -49.42 -30.14 7.10
N SER A 559 -50.53 -30.84 6.99
CA SER A 559 -51.88 -30.44 7.36
C SER A 559 -52.00 -30.29 8.88
N ASP A 560 -52.39 -29.12 9.37
CA ASP A 560 -53.33 -29.03 10.51
C ASP A 560 -53.90 -27.62 10.71
N CYS A 561 -55.19 -27.61 11.04
CA CYS A 561 -56.12 -26.49 11.00
C CYS A 561 -56.03 -25.62 12.27
N GLN A 562 -54.98 -24.82 12.43
CA GLN A 562 -54.86 -23.84 13.54
C GLN A 562 -54.36 -22.43 13.16
N TYR A 563 -54.10 -22.15 11.88
CA TYR A 563 -53.49 -20.87 11.46
C TYR A 563 -54.46 -19.87 10.79
N ALA A 564 -55.75 -20.21 10.67
CA ALA A 564 -56.75 -19.31 10.08
C ALA A 564 -57.12 -18.13 11.01
N GLU A 565 -57.08 -18.32 12.33
CA GLU A 565 -57.42 -17.24 13.29
C GLU A 565 -56.37 -16.12 13.34
N ALA A 566 -55.08 -16.44 13.16
CA ALA A 566 -54.00 -15.45 13.17
C ALA A 566 -54.05 -14.51 11.95
N ILE A 567 -54.45 -15.03 10.79
CA ILE A 567 -54.58 -14.24 9.56
C ILE A 567 -55.79 -13.31 9.62
N ILE A 568 -56.89 -13.75 10.24
CA ILE A 568 -58.07 -12.91 10.46
C ILE A 568 -57.75 -11.79 11.46
N GLN A 569 -56.98 -12.04 12.52
CA GLN A 569 -56.55 -10.99 13.45
C GLN A 569 -55.62 -9.95 12.81
N MET A 570 -54.70 -10.36 11.92
CA MET A 570 -53.84 -9.41 11.18
C MET A 570 -54.63 -8.52 10.21
N PHE A 571 -55.65 -9.06 9.54
CA PHE A 571 -56.50 -8.28 8.65
C PHE A 571 -57.38 -7.27 9.42
N VAL A 572 -57.91 -7.67 10.58
CA VAL A 572 -58.68 -6.77 11.46
C VAL A 572 -57.80 -5.63 11.98
N TRP A 573 -56.53 -5.88 12.29
CA TRP A 573 -55.62 -4.85 12.79
C TRP A 573 -55.20 -3.85 11.70
N ASN A 574 -55.03 -4.32 10.47
CA ASN A 574 -54.71 -3.47 9.33
C ASN A 574 -55.89 -2.56 8.94
N GLN A 575 -57.13 -3.07 9.06
CA GLN A 575 -58.35 -2.29 8.84
C GLN A 575 -58.59 -1.26 9.96
N TYR A 576 -58.19 -1.57 11.20
CA TYR A 576 -58.20 -0.62 12.33
C TYR A 576 -57.20 0.54 12.13
N MET A 577 -55.98 0.23 11.66
CA MET A 577 -54.95 1.24 11.37
C MET A 577 -55.29 2.13 10.16
N HIS A 578 -56.02 1.60 9.18
CA HIS A 578 -56.47 2.39 8.04
C HIS A 578 -57.60 3.38 8.42
N ASN A 579 -58.43 3.05 9.43
CA ASN A 579 -59.45 3.94 9.97
C ASN A 579 -58.89 5.02 10.92
N LEU A 580 -57.74 4.79 11.56
CA LEU A 580 -57.04 5.81 12.35
C LEU A 580 -56.41 6.92 11.47
N LYS A 581 -56.03 6.59 10.22
CA LYS A 581 -55.50 7.59 9.26
C LYS A 581 -56.54 8.54 8.69
N THR A 582 -57.84 8.19 8.73
CA THR A 582 -58.91 9.06 8.22
C THR A 582 -59.48 9.98 9.30
N SER A 583 -59.24 9.73 10.58
CA SER A 583 -59.67 10.60 11.69
C SER A 583 -58.67 11.74 12.02
N ASP A 584 -57.39 11.61 11.66
CA ASP A 584 -56.37 12.64 11.97
C ASP A 584 -56.21 13.72 10.87
N VAL A 585 -56.87 13.56 9.73
CA VAL A 585 -56.80 14.53 8.61
C VAL A 585 -57.86 15.65 8.74
N SER A 586 -58.78 15.59 9.70
CA SER A 586 -59.83 16.61 9.88
C SER A 586 -59.59 17.64 11.00
N ILE A 587 -58.46 17.60 11.72
CA ILE A 587 -58.24 18.48 12.91
C ILE A 587 -57.17 19.58 12.70
N LYS A 588 -56.48 19.65 11.55
CA LYS A 588 -55.45 20.69 11.31
C LYS A 588 -55.69 21.58 10.10
N THR A 589 -56.91 22.09 9.95
CA THR A 589 -57.23 23.22 9.02
C THR A 589 -58.01 24.36 9.67
N GLN A 590 -57.93 24.50 11.00
CA GLN A 590 -58.42 25.68 11.72
C GLN A 590 -57.41 26.06 12.82
N GLN A 591 -56.36 26.79 12.46
CA GLN A 591 -55.65 27.75 13.32
C GLN A 591 -54.46 28.35 12.55
N MET A 592 -54.77 29.18 11.56
CA MET A 592 -53.95 30.34 11.21
C MET A 592 -54.92 31.48 10.91
N HIS A 593 -55.23 32.23 11.97
CA HIS A 593 -55.62 33.63 11.91
C HIS A 593 -54.86 34.36 13.01
#